data_AF-A0A077Y050-F1
#
_entry.id   AF-A0A077Y050-F1
#
_cell.length_a   1.000
_cell.length_b   1.000
_cell.length_c   1.000
_cell.angle_alpha   90.00
_cell.angle_beta   90.00
_cell.angle_gamma   90.00
#
_symmetry.space_group_name_H-M   'P 1'
#
loop_
_entity.id
_entity.type
_entity.pdbx_description
1 polymer ?
#
loop_
_entity_poly.entity_id
_entity_poly.type
_entity_poly.pdbx_seq_one_letter_code
_entity_poly.pdbx_strand_id
1 'polypeptide(L)'
;MIKPFSAYISEDILDDLKTRISNVRWTDEITNSEWSYGTNQSFLKELCHYWLNSFDWRKVEAEINSFPNFIANIDGYEIHFMHVKGKGENCIPLLITHGWPGSFIEMIKLIPLLTNDK
;
A
#
# COMPACT_ATOMS: atom_id res chain seq x y z
N MET A 1 -14.56 20.38 -3.08
CA MET A 1 -13.40 20.84 -3.89
C MET A 1 -12.42 19.68 -4.01
N ILE A 2 -11.91 19.39 -5.20
CA ILE A 2 -10.92 18.32 -5.45
C ILE A 2 -9.52 18.95 -5.45
N LYS A 3 -8.56 18.33 -4.77
CA LYS A 3 -7.17 18.79 -4.67
C LYS A 3 -6.21 17.68 -5.10
N PRO A 4 -5.13 17.98 -5.84
CA PRO A 4 -4.05 17.02 -6.09
C PRO A 4 -3.45 16.52 -4.77
N PHE A 5 -3.04 15.25 -4.75
CA PHE A 5 -2.35 14.62 -3.64
C PHE A 5 -1.06 13.98 -4.12
N SER A 6 -0.04 14.00 -3.27
CA SER A 6 1.22 13.29 -3.47
C SER A 6 1.53 12.58 -2.15
N ALA A 7 1.75 11.26 -2.21
CA ALA A 7 2.19 10.50 -1.06
C ALA A 7 3.60 10.99 -0.67
N TYR A 8 3.77 11.34 0.60
CA TYR A 8 5.06 11.69 1.18
C TYR A 8 5.07 11.33 2.65
N ILE A 9 5.90 10.37 3.01
CA ILE A 9 6.18 10.00 4.40
C ILE A 9 7.57 10.50 4.76
N SER A 10 7.66 11.25 5.84
CA SER A 10 8.93 11.83 6.30
C SER A 10 9.88 10.76 6.83
N GLU A 11 11.20 11.01 6.77
CA GLU A 11 12.20 10.01 7.13
C GLU A 11 12.16 9.63 8.62
N ASP A 12 11.78 10.56 9.50
CA ASP A 12 11.59 10.31 10.93
C ASP A 12 10.51 9.25 11.21
N ILE A 13 9.45 9.20 10.41
CA ILE A 13 8.43 8.14 10.51
C ILE A 13 9.00 6.80 10.05
N LEU A 14 9.81 6.79 8.99
CA LEU A 14 10.45 5.56 8.49
C LEU A 14 11.50 5.03 9.46
N ASP A 15 12.25 5.92 10.11
CA ASP A 15 13.23 5.57 11.14
C ASP A 15 12.57 5.09 12.43
N ASP A 16 11.45 5.71 12.85
CA ASP A 16 10.63 5.22 13.96
C ASP A 16 10.10 3.81 13.67
N LEU A 17 9.60 3.55 12.46
CA LEU A 17 9.16 2.21 12.04
C LEU A 17 10.29 1.18 12.17
N LYS A 18 11.48 1.47 11.63
CA LYS A 18 12.65 0.57 11.74
C LYS A 18 13.04 0.33 13.20
N THR A 19 13.03 1.39 14.02
CA THR A 19 13.34 1.30 15.46
C THR A 19 12.36 0.40 16.20
N ARG A 20 11.07 0.44 15.85
CA ARG A 20 10.05 -0.44 16.45
C ARG A 20 10.28 -1.90 16.05
N ILE A 21 10.56 -2.16 14.77
CA ILE A 21 10.81 -3.52 14.26
C ILE A 21 12.09 -4.09 14.89
N SER A 22 13.15 -3.30 15.06
CA SER A 22 14.40 -3.76 15.67
C SER A 22 14.27 -4.07 17.16
N ASN A 23 13.32 -3.44 17.85
CA ASN A 23 13.07 -3.60 19.28
C ASN A 23 11.95 -4.61 19.60
N VAL A 24 11.52 -5.42 18.63
CA VAL A 24 10.49 -6.43 18.85
C VAL A 24 10.91 -7.42 19.95
N ARG A 25 10.05 -7.57 20.96
CA ARG A 25 10.14 -8.65 21.95
C ARG A 25 9.38 -9.86 21.45
N TRP A 26 10.11 -10.87 21.00
CA TRP A 26 9.54 -12.11 20.49
C TRP A 26 8.93 -12.98 21.61
N THR A 27 7.82 -13.66 21.30
CA THR A 27 7.19 -14.66 22.16
C THR A 27 7.76 -16.05 21.89
N ASP A 28 7.45 -17.01 22.75
CA ASP A 28 7.68 -18.42 22.46
C ASP A 28 6.68 -18.94 21.40
N GLU A 29 7.03 -20.04 20.74
CA GLU A 29 6.20 -20.73 19.73
C GLU A 29 6.03 -22.21 20.11
N ILE A 30 4.86 -22.78 19.82
CA ILE A 30 4.60 -24.20 20.03
C ILE A 30 5.37 -25.00 18.98
N THR A 31 6.17 -25.98 19.40
CA THR A 31 6.96 -26.81 18.48
C THR A 31 6.08 -27.53 17.46
N ASN A 32 6.49 -27.50 16.19
CA ASN A 32 5.81 -28.16 15.06
C ASN A 32 4.35 -27.69 14.83
N SER A 33 3.98 -26.47 15.23
CA SER A 33 2.63 -25.94 14.95
C SER A 33 2.46 -25.32 13.56
N GLU A 34 3.56 -24.98 12.89
CA GLU A 34 3.56 -24.24 11.62
C GLU A 34 2.56 -23.07 11.68
N TRP A 35 1.62 -23.00 10.73
CA TRP A 35 0.60 -21.93 10.65
C TRP A 35 -0.72 -22.24 11.38
N SER A 36 -0.80 -23.35 12.10
CA SER A 36 -2.08 -23.86 12.66
C SER A 36 -2.73 -22.92 13.67
N TYR A 37 -1.94 -22.02 14.27
CA TYR A 37 -2.40 -21.05 15.27
C TYR A 37 -2.17 -19.59 14.86
N GLY A 38 -1.99 -19.34 13.56
CA GLY A 38 -1.69 -18.02 13.02
C GLY A 38 -0.28 -17.94 12.43
N THR A 39 0.25 -16.73 12.31
CA THR A 39 1.56 -16.51 11.69
C THR A 39 2.66 -17.22 12.47
N ASN A 40 3.35 -18.11 11.79
CA ASN A 40 4.52 -18.79 12.34
C ASN A 40 5.66 -17.78 12.61
N GLN A 41 6.38 -17.99 13.71
CA GLN A 41 7.39 -17.07 14.21
C GLN A 41 8.61 -16.95 13.30
N SER A 42 9.05 -18.06 12.68
CA SER A 42 10.21 -18.03 11.78
C SER A 42 9.93 -17.17 10.54
N PHE A 43 8.76 -17.33 9.91
CA PHE A 43 8.33 -16.48 8.81
C PHE A 43 8.22 -15.01 9.22
N LEU A 44 7.62 -14.71 10.39
CA LEU A 44 7.50 -13.31 10.83
C LEU A 44 8.87 -12.67 11.09
N LYS A 45 9.83 -13.42 11.66
CA LYS A 45 11.21 -12.97 11.84
C LYS A 45 11.89 -12.69 10.49
N GLU A 46 11.71 -13.56 9.51
CA GLU A 46 12.22 -13.36 8.14
C GLU A 46 11.61 -12.12 7.49
N LEU A 47 10.29 -11.94 7.60
CA LEU A 47 9.59 -10.77 7.08
C LEU A 47 10.07 -9.47 7.74
N CYS A 48 10.21 -9.45 9.06
CA CYS A 48 10.79 -8.32 9.78
C CYS A 48 12.24 -8.05 9.37
N HIS A 49 13.04 -9.10 9.13
CA HIS A 49 14.40 -8.95 8.62
C HIS A 49 14.43 -8.33 7.22
N TYR A 50 13.58 -8.79 6.30
CA TYR A 50 13.43 -8.18 4.98
C TYR A 50 13.00 -6.70 5.09
N TRP A 51 12.05 -6.39 5.98
CA TRP A 51 11.56 -5.04 6.16
C TRP A 51 12.66 -4.08 6.65
N LEU A 52 13.50 -4.53 7.57
CA LEU A 52 14.62 -3.73 8.08
C LEU A 52 15.73 -3.50 7.05
N ASN A 53 16.03 -4.50 6.22
CA ASN A 53 17.29 -4.55 5.46
C ASN A 53 17.12 -4.43 3.95
N SER A 54 15.91 -4.57 3.41
CA SER A 54 15.69 -4.72 1.97
C SER A 54 14.45 -4.01 1.44
N PHE A 55 13.41 -3.88 2.25
CA PHE A 55 12.21 -3.15 1.85
C PHE A 55 12.52 -1.65 1.71
N ASP A 56 12.09 -1.08 0.59
CA ASP A 56 12.31 0.32 0.24
C ASP A 56 10.97 1.02 0.06
N TRP A 57 10.56 1.78 1.09
CA TRP A 57 9.33 2.58 1.05
C TRP A 57 9.34 3.61 -0.08
N ARG A 58 10.50 4.17 -0.45
CA ARG A 58 10.58 5.21 -1.48
C ARG A 58 10.21 4.66 -2.85
N LYS A 59 10.43 3.38 -3.11
CA LYS A 59 9.94 2.72 -4.33
C LYS A 59 8.41 2.64 -4.37
N VAL A 60 7.79 2.27 -3.25
CA VAL A 60 6.33 2.21 -3.12
C VAL A 60 5.71 3.60 -3.25
N GLU A 61 6.30 4.60 -2.58
CA GLU A 61 5.88 6.00 -2.67
C GLU A 61 5.98 6.54 -4.11
N ALA A 62 7.08 6.24 -4.81
CA ALA A 62 7.25 6.60 -6.22
C ALA A 62 6.22 5.89 -7.12
N GLU A 63 5.92 4.61 -6.86
CA GLU A 63 4.90 3.86 -7.60
C GLU A 63 3.50 4.48 -7.41
N ILE A 64 3.11 4.81 -6.18
CA ILE A 64 1.84 5.50 -5.90
C ILE A 64 1.78 6.83 -6.65
N ASN A 65 2.84 7.61 -6.58
CA ASN A 65 2.92 8.94 -7.20
C ASN A 65 3.12 8.91 -8.71
N SER A 66 3.37 7.74 -9.31
CA SER A 66 3.45 7.59 -10.77
C SER A 66 2.10 7.76 -11.47
N PHE A 67 1.00 7.80 -10.69
CA PHE A 67 -0.35 8.03 -11.16
C PHE A 67 -0.99 9.25 -10.48
N PRO A 68 -1.96 9.93 -11.13
CA PRO A 68 -2.70 11.03 -10.51
C PRO A 68 -3.50 10.61 -9.28
N ASN A 69 -3.14 11.18 -8.12
CA ASN A 69 -3.85 11.01 -6.86
C ASN A 69 -4.54 12.32 -6.48
N PHE A 70 -5.68 12.21 -5.80
CA PHE A 70 -6.50 13.34 -5.40
C PHE A 70 -7.12 13.13 -4.02
N ILE A 71 -7.51 14.24 -3.41
CA ILE A 71 -8.34 14.28 -2.21
C ILE A 71 -9.57 15.15 -2.48
N ALA A 72 -10.73 14.73 -2.00
CA ALA A 72 -11.96 15.52 -1.97
C ALA A 72 -12.61 15.47 -0.59
N ASN A 73 -13.29 16.56 -0.22
CA ASN A 73 -14.21 16.54 0.92
C ASN A 73 -15.62 16.14 0.43
N ILE A 74 -16.16 15.04 0.97
CA ILE A 74 -17.49 14.51 0.67
C ILE A 74 -18.19 14.28 2.01
N ASP A 75 -19.33 14.94 2.24
CA ASP A 75 -20.11 14.85 3.48
C ASP A 75 -19.30 15.05 4.77
N GLY A 76 -18.29 15.93 4.71
CA GLY A 76 -17.40 16.23 5.84
C GLY A 76 -16.19 15.31 5.96
N TYR A 77 -16.09 14.25 5.17
CA TYR A 77 -14.98 13.31 5.18
C TYR A 77 -13.95 13.63 4.11
N GLU A 78 -12.67 13.48 4.45
CA GLU A 78 -11.59 13.56 3.48
C GLU A 78 -11.41 12.20 2.80
N ILE A 79 -11.67 12.17 1.49
CA ILE A 79 -11.62 10.96 0.66
C ILE A 79 -10.45 11.06 -0.31
N HIS A 80 -9.47 10.17 -0.17
CA HIS A 80 -8.41 9.95 -1.15
C HIS A 80 -8.90 9.03 -2.26
N PHE A 81 -8.50 9.33 -3.51
CA PHE A 81 -8.75 8.48 -4.66
C PHE A 81 -7.71 8.69 -5.76
N MET A 82 -7.56 7.68 -6.62
CA MET A 82 -6.82 7.79 -7.87
C MET A 82 -7.83 7.95 -9.02
N HIS A 83 -7.56 8.89 -9.93
CA HIS A 83 -8.39 9.07 -11.12
C HIS A 83 -7.51 9.13 -12.36
N VAL A 84 -7.58 8.08 -13.17
CA VAL A 84 -6.78 7.93 -14.38
C VAL A 84 -7.72 7.85 -15.57
N LYS A 85 -7.52 8.75 -16.54
CA LYS A 85 -8.33 8.80 -17.75
C LYS A 85 -7.87 7.69 -18.71
N GLY A 86 -8.84 6.93 -19.24
CA GLY A 86 -8.59 6.02 -20.34
C GLY A 86 -8.18 6.76 -21.61
N LYS A 87 -7.45 6.07 -22.47
CA LYS A 87 -7.19 6.42 -23.86
C LYS A 87 -8.16 5.59 -24.73
N GLY A 88 -8.73 6.19 -25.76
CA GLY A 88 -9.72 5.56 -26.65
C GLY A 88 -11.01 6.35 -26.83
N GLU A 89 -11.79 5.99 -27.85
CA GLU A 89 -13.02 6.71 -28.24
C GLU A 89 -14.22 6.38 -27.34
N ASN A 90 -14.23 5.19 -26.72
CA ASN A 90 -15.35 4.68 -25.92
C ASN A 90 -14.89 4.30 -24.50
N CYS A 91 -14.35 5.26 -23.75
CA CYS A 91 -13.96 5.03 -22.36
C CYS A 91 -15.19 4.85 -21.46
N ILE A 92 -15.32 3.69 -20.83
CA ILE A 92 -16.35 3.42 -19.82
C ILE A 92 -15.81 3.83 -18.45
N PRO A 93 -16.48 4.73 -17.70
CA PRO A 93 -16.08 5.05 -16.34
C PRO A 93 -16.22 3.83 -15.43
N LEU A 94 -15.15 3.47 -14.72
CA LEU A 94 -15.14 2.40 -13.73
C LEU A 94 -14.77 2.97 -12.36
N LEU A 95 -15.53 2.57 -11.34
CA LEU A 95 -15.19 2.80 -9.94
C LEU A 95 -14.79 1.46 -9.34
N ILE A 96 -13.55 1.37 -8.82
CA ILE A 96 -12.99 0.16 -8.23
C ILE A 96 -12.66 0.44 -6.77
N THR A 97 -13.19 -0.37 -5.86
CA THR A 97 -13.02 -0.22 -4.41
C THR A 97 -12.27 -1.43 -3.85
N HIS A 98 -11.31 -1.17 -2.97
CA HIS A 98 -10.66 -2.23 -2.17
C HIS A 98 -11.58 -2.68 -1.03
N GLY A 99 -11.25 -3.82 -0.44
CA GLY A 99 -11.85 -4.31 0.80
C GLY A 99 -10.84 -4.37 1.95
N TRP A 100 -11.17 -5.14 2.98
CA TRP A 100 -10.25 -5.42 4.09
C TRP A 100 -9.58 -6.79 3.89
N PRO A 101 -8.27 -6.97 4.16
CA PRO A 101 -7.29 -6.04 4.72
C PRO A 101 -6.51 -5.24 3.66
N GLY A 102 -7.14 -4.95 2.51
CA GLY A 102 -6.50 -4.39 1.33
C GLY A 102 -6.39 -2.87 1.30
N SER A 103 -5.87 -2.35 0.18
CA SER A 103 -5.81 -0.91 -0.09
C SER A 103 -5.89 -0.58 -1.58
N PHE A 104 -6.02 0.71 -1.92
CA PHE A 104 -6.00 1.19 -3.30
C PHE A 104 -4.74 0.80 -4.08
N ILE A 105 -3.63 0.47 -3.39
CA ILE A 105 -2.36 0.06 -4.01
C ILE A 105 -2.55 -1.19 -4.90
N GLU A 106 -3.49 -2.07 -4.57
CA GLU A 106 -3.81 -3.26 -5.37
C GLU A 106 -4.22 -2.92 -6.80
N MET A 107 -4.83 -1.74 -6.99
CA MET A 107 -5.36 -1.28 -8.28
C MET A 107 -4.27 -0.70 -9.18
N ILE A 108 -3.10 -0.34 -8.64
CA ILE A 108 -2.01 0.28 -9.40
C ILE A 108 -1.63 -0.59 -10.62
N LYS A 109 -1.56 -1.91 -10.43
CA LYS A 109 -1.23 -2.86 -11.51
C LYS A 109 -2.34 -3.00 -12.56
N LEU A 110 -3.59 -2.68 -12.20
CA LEU A 110 -4.74 -2.74 -13.11
C LEU A 110 -4.85 -1.49 -13.99
N ILE A 111 -4.40 -0.34 -13.50
CA ILE A 111 -4.51 0.94 -14.23
C ILE A 111 -4.01 0.82 -15.68
N PRO A 112 -2.76 0.43 -15.97
CA PRO A 112 -2.28 0.38 -17.35
C PRO A 112 -3.01 -0.64 -18.23
N LEU A 113 -3.63 -1.67 -17.64
CA LEU A 113 -4.41 -2.67 -18.36
C LEU A 113 -5.81 -2.17 -18.74
N LEU A 114 -6.33 -1.19 -18.00
CA LEU A 114 -7.67 -0.64 -18.18
C LEU A 114 -7.67 0.70 -18.93
N THR A 115 -6.57 1.45 -18.86
CA THR A 115 -6.52 2.83 -19.38
C THR A 115 -5.74 3.01 -20.67
N ASN A 116 -4.92 2.02 -21.07
CA ASN A 116 -4.19 2.10 -22.34
C ASN A 116 -4.98 1.42 -23.45
N ASP A 117 -4.85 1.95 -24.67
CA ASP A 117 -5.26 1.24 -25.88
C ASP A 117 -4.44 -0.05 -26.02
N LYS A 118 -5.04 -1.10 -26.60
CA LYS A 118 -4.31 -2.31 -26.98
C LYS A 118 -3.33 -2.06 -28.12
#